data_AF-A0AAU3FM55-F1
#
_entry.id   AF-A0AAU3FM55-F1
#
_cell.length_a   1.000
_cell.length_b   1.000
_cell.length_c   1.000
_cell.angle_alpha   90.00
_cell.angle_beta   90.00
_cell.angle_gamma   90.00
#
_symmetry.space_group_name_H-M   'P 1'
#
loop_
_entity.id
_entity.type
_entity.pdbx_description
1 polymer ?
#
loop_
_entity_poly.entity_id
_entity_poly.type
_entity_poly.pdbx_seq_one_letter_code
_entity_poly.pdbx_strand_id
1 'polypeptide(L)'
;MNRNDATKQFHSGDDRLAELIDSSQPVELPAPDTDVPMVSRSVRLPLETYERVRAAADARGIGVTTLMRQWIEAGLTELDDSATVSLADVRRALAALSRPTAA
;
A
#
# COMPACT_ATOMS: atom_id res chain seq x y z
N MET A 1 -24.21 32.30 16.11
CA MET A 1 -22.78 32.16 16.44
C MET A 1 -21.97 32.71 15.26
N ASN A 2 -21.12 33.72 15.48
CA ASN A 2 -20.38 34.38 14.40
C ASN A 2 -19.20 33.49 13.97
N ARG A 3 -18.94 33.36 12.66
CA ARG A 3 -17.89 32.49 12.09
C ARG A 3 -16.51 32.76 12.69
N ASN A 4 -16.24 34.01 13.04
CA ASN A 4 -14.96 34.41 13.65
C ASN A 4 -14.80 33.97 15.11
N ASP A 5 -15.91 33.75 15.83
CA ASP A 5 -15.89 33.26 17.21
C ASP A 5 -15.57 31.77 17.26
N ALA A 6 -16.07 31.01 16.28
CA ALA A 6 -15.80 29.58 16.16
C ALA A 6 -14.31 29.29 15.91
N THR A 7 -13.67 30.03 15.01
CA THR A 7 -12.25 29.81 14.68
C THR A 7 -11.31 30.15 15.85
N LYS A 8 -11.66 31.14 16.68
CA LYS A 8 -10.86 31.47 17.88
C LYS A 8 -10.92 30.39 18.96
N GLN A 9 -12.07 29.75 19.15
CA GLN A 9 -12.24 28.67 20.13
C GLN A 9 -11.41 27.41 19.82
N PHE A 10 -11.15 27.12 18.54
CA PHE A 10 -10.29 25.98 18.17
C PHE A 10 -8.81 26.16 18.54
N HIS A 11 -8.35 27.40 18.71
CA HIS A 11 -6.93 27.71 18.93
C HIS A 11 -6.58 28.05 20.38
N SER A 12 -7.56 28.24 21.28
CA SER A 12 -7.30 28.60 22.69
C SER A 12 -6.92 27.41 23.59
N GLY A 13 -7.11 26.16 23.12
CA GLY A 13 -6.75 24.97 23.89
C GLY A 13 -7.57 24.79 25.18
N ASP A 14 -8.85 25.19 25.18
CA ASP A 14 -9.72 25.17 26.36
C ASP A 14 -10.25 23.76 26.72
N ASP A 15 -10.53 23.59 28.02
CA ASP A 15 -11.13 22.44 28.73
C ASP A 15 -12.37 21.83 28.04
N ARG A 16 -13.04 22.61 27.18
CA ARG A 16 -14.14 22.19 26.31
C ARG A 16 -13.83 20.96 25.46
N LEU A 17 -12.59 20.83 24.96
CA LEU A 17 -12.21 19.67 24.15
C LEU A 17 -12.05 18.41 25.01
N ALA A 18 -11.56 18.56 26.24
CA ALA A 18 -11.48 17.47 27.20
C ALA A 18 -12.88 17.00 27.64
N GLU A 19 -13.79 17.94 27.95
CA GLU A 19 -15.20 17.61 28.26
C GLU A 19 -15.91 16.88 27.11
N LEU A 20 -15.62 17.25 25.86
CA LEU A 20 -16.16 16.56 24.67
C LEU A 20 -15.61 15.14 24.52
N ILE A 21 -14.33 14.91 24.82
CA ILE A 21 -13.73 13.57 24.80
C ILE A 21 -14.32 12.71 25.93
N ASP A 22 -14.42 13.25 27.14
CA ASP A 22 -14.96 12.53 28.30
C ASP A 22 -16.45 12.21 28.17
N SER A 23 -17.22 13.07 27.49
CA SER A 23 -18.65 12.82 27.20
C SER A 23 -18.89 11.98 25.94
N SER A 24 -17.85 11.64 25.19
CA SER A 24 -17.97 10.78 24.00
C SER A 24 -18.18 9.32 24.40
N GLN A 25 -19.11 8.64 23.74
CA GLN A 25 -19.26 7.20 23.94
C GLN A 25 -18.03 6.44 23.43
N PRO A 26 -17.58 5.38 24.13
CA PRO A 26 -16.51 4.52 23.64
C PRO A 26 -16.88 3.97 22.25
N VAL A 27 -16.07 4.31 21.25
CA VAL A 27 -16.19 3.76 19.90
C VAL A 27 -15.34 2.50 19.82
N GLU A 28 -15.94 1.41 19.37
CA GLU A 28 -15.20 0.21 19.01
C GLU A 28 -14.40 0.51 17.74
N LEU A 29 -13.07 0.55 17.87
CA LEU A 29 -12.19 0.76 16.74
C LEU A 29 -12.27 -0.47 15.82
N PRO A 30 -12.28 -0.28 14.49
CA PRO A 30 -12.18 -1.39 13.57
C PRO A 30 -10.90 -2.17 13.85
N ALA A 31 -11.01 -3.50 13.83
CA ALA A 31 -9.85 -4.36 13.96
C ALA A 31 -8.82 -4.01 12.87
N PRO A 32 -7.52 -3.86 13.23
CA PRO A 32 -6.49 -3.61 12.24
C PRO A 32 -6.44 -4.75 11.21
N ASP A 33 -6.10 -4.42 9.97
CA ASP A 33 -6.03 -5.34 8.84
C ASP A 33 -4.82 -6.28 8.90
N THR A 34 -3.95 -6.13 9.90
CA THR A 34 -2.74 -6.94 10.11
C THR A 34 -2.31 -6.96 11.58
N ASP A 35 -1.74 -8.09 11.99
CA ASP A 35 -1.13 -8.28 13.32
C ASP A 35 0.33 -7.79 13.37
N VAL A 36 0.88 -7.36 12.24
CA VAL A 36 2.28 -6.91 12.14
C VAL A 36 2.36 -5.39 12.31
N PRO A 37 3.25 -4.87 13.17
CA PRO A 37 3.48 -3.44 13.30
C PRO A 37 3.84 -2.79 11.95
N MET A 38 3.12 -1.73 11.58
CA MET A 38 3.32 -1.03 10.32
C MET A 38 3.94 0.35 10.52
N VAL A 39 4.72 0.82 9.55
CA VAL A 39 5.24 2.19 9.54
C VAL A 39 4.86 2.92 8.26
N SER A 40 4.28 4.12 8.39
CA SER A 40 3.94 4.96 7.24
C SER A 40 5.21 5.48 6.55
N ARG A 41 5.22 5.42 5.21
CA ARG A 41 6.29 5.94 4.34
C ARG A 41 5.67 6.70 3.18
N SER A 42 6.20 7.88 2.89
CA SER A 42 5.77 8.70 1.75
C SER A 42 6.59 8.37 0.52
N VAL A 43 5.92 8.06 -0.60
CA VAL A 43 6.55 7.84 -1.91
C VAL A 43 5.86 8.76 -2.92
N ARG A 44 6.65 9.44 -3.76
CA ARG A 44 6.12 10.23 -4.87
C ARG A 44 5.92 9.33 -6.08
N LEU A 45 4.73 9.37 -6.66
CA LEU A 45 4.37 8.63 -7.86
C LEU A 45 3.86 9.61 -8.93
N PRO A 46 4.09 9.35 -10.22
CA PRO A 46 3.36 10.03 -11.27
C PRO A 46 1.84 9.89 -11.06
N LEU A 47 1.07 10.94 -11.38
CA LEU A 47 -0.38 10.95 -11.19
C LEU A 47 -1.06 9.75 -11.85
N GLU A 48 -0.75 9.53 -13.13
CA GLU A 48 -1.30 8.42 -13.92
C GLU A 48 -1.02 7.05 -13.28
N THR A 49 0.19 6.87 -12.71
CA THR A 49 0.54 5.63 -12.01
C THR A 49 -0.34 5.43 -10.78
N TYR A 50 -0.51 6.47 -9.96
CA TYR A 50 -1.37 6.41 -8.79
C TYR A 50 -2.83 6.13 -9.14
N GLU A 51 -3.37 6.77 -10.19
CA GLU A 51 -4.75 6.55 -10.65
C GLU A 51 -4.97 5.11 -11.11
N ARG A 52 -4.00 4.52 -11.82
CA ARG A 52 -4.06 3.10 -12.21
C ARG A 52 -4.07 2.17 -11.01
N VAL A 53 -3.27 2.46 -9.99
CA VAL A 53 -3.28 1.66 -8.74
C VAL A 53 -4.63 1.79 -8.04
N ARG A 54 -5.17 3.01 -7.95
CA ARG A 54 -6.47 3.26 -7.33
C ARG A 54 -7.59 2.50 -8.03
N ALA A 55 -7.70 2.60 -9.35
CA ALA A 55 -8.70 1.85 -10.13
C ALA A 55 -8.58 0.34 -9.93
N ALA A 56 -7.34 -0.17 -9.84
CA ALA A 56 -7.08 -1.58 -9.60
C ALA A 56 -7.44 -2.04 -8.17
N ALA A 57 -7.40 -1.14 -7.17
CA ALA A 57 -7.83 -1.41 -5.81
C ALA A 57 -9.36 -1.37 -5.69
N ASP A 58 -9.99 -0.38 -6.33
CA ASP A 58 -11.45 -0.24 -6.40
C ASP A 58 -12.09 -1.47 -7.06
N ALA A 59 -11.51 -1.95 -8.18
CA ALA A 59 -11.96 -3.17 -8.85
C ALA A 59 -11.87 -4.44 -7.98
N ARG A 60 -11.02 -4.42 -6.94
CA ARG A 60 -10.84 -5.51 -5.97
C ARG A 60 -11.62 -5.29 -4.66
N GLY A 61 -12.24 -4.11 -4.49
CA GLY A 61 -12.94 -3.76 -3.25
C GLY A 61 -12.02 -3.60 -2.03
N ILE A 62 -10.74 -3.25 -2.23
CA ILE A 62 -9.76 -3.09 -1.15
C ILE A 62 -9.17 -1.68 -1.12
N GLY A 63 -8.55 -1.30 0.01
CA GLY A 63 -7.86 -0.02 0.13
C GLY A 63 -6.66 0.09 -0.81
N VAL A 64 -6.45 1.28 -1.39
CA VAL A 64 -5.33 1.54 -2.32
C VAL A 64 -3.97 1.25 -1.68
N THR A 65 -3.79 1.58 -0.40
CA THR A 65 -2.57 1.30 0.37
C THR A 65 -2.40 -0.18 0.67
N THR A 66 -3.49 -0.92 0.87
CA THR A 66 -3.47 -2.39 0.99
C THR A 66 -2.99 -3.04 -0.29
N LEU A 67 -3.49 -2.61 -1.45
CA LEU A 67 -3.02 -3.12 -2.75
C LEU A 67 -1.55 -2.77 -3.00
N MET A 68 -1.14 -1.53 -2.72
CA MET A 68 0.26 -1.12 -2.84
C MET A 68 1.18 -1.99 -1.99
N ARG A 69 0.79 -2.28 -0.74
CA ARG A 69 1.51 -3.17 0.17
C ARG A 69 1.69 -4.56 -0.44
N GLN A 70 0.60 -5.17 -0.90
CA GLN A 70 0.60 -6.50 -1.52
C GLN A 70 1.53 -6.55 -2.75
N TRP A 71 1.52 -5.51 -3.59
CA TRP A 71 2.41 -5.46 -4.75
C TRP A 71 3.88 -5.25 -4.37
N ILE A 72 4.17 -4.48 -3.33
CA ILE A 72 5.54 -4.33 -2.83
C ILE A 72 6.04 -5.66 -2.27
N GLU A 73 5.24 -6.34 -1.43
CA GLU A 73 5.60 -7.64 -0.85
C GLU A 73 5.80 -8.70 -1.93
N ALA A 74 4.87 -8.80 -2.91
CA ALA A 74 5.00 -9.71 -4.04
C ALA A 74 6.25 -9.43 -4.88
N GLY A 75 6.53 -8.15 -5.16
CA GLY A 75 7.74 -7.76 -5.89
C GLY A 75 9.03 -8.08 -5.13
N LEU A 76 9.03 -7.96 -3.80
CA LEU A 76 10.18 -8.37 -2.98
C LEU A 76 10.37 -9.89 -2.98
N THR A 77 9.28 -10.67 -2.89
CA THR A 77 9.35 -12.14 -3.00
C THR A 77 9.92 -12.58 -4.35
N GLU A 78 9.53 -11.94 -5.45
CA GLU A 78 10.07 -12.24 -6.79
C GLU A 78 11.58 -11.93 -6.91
N LEU A 79 12.06 -10.87 -6.23
CA LEU A 79 13.49 -10.55 -6.17
C LEU A 79 14.28 -11.56 -5.33
N ASP A 80 13.70 -12.03 -4.23
CA ASP A 80 14.28 -13.09 -3.39
C ASP A 80 14.33 -14.42 -4.16
N ASP A 81 13.31 -14.70 -4.97
CA ASP A 81 13.25 -15.80 -5.94
C ASP A 81 14.08 -15.53 -7.21
N SER A 82 15.18 -14.78 -7.10
CA SER A 82 16.19 -14.62 -8.15
C SER A 82 16.89 -15.96 -8.49
N ALA A 83 16.12 -16.80 -9.18
CA ALA A 83 16.43 -17.77 -10.20
C ALA A 83 17.84 -18.36 -10.14
N THR A 84 18.05 -19.32 -9.24
CA THR A 84 19.03 -20.38 -9.48
C THR A 84 18.50 -21.27 -10.61
N VAL A 85 18.79 -20.88 -11.86
CA VAL A 85 18.56 -21.76 -13.01
C VAL A 85 19.67 -22.80 -13.08
N SER A 86 19.30 -24.06 -13.32
CA SER A 86 20.28 -25.11 -13.60
C SER A 86 21.10 -24.74 -14.83
N LEU A 87 22.43 -24.70 -14.68
CA LEU A 87 23.35 -24.44 -15.80
C LEU A 87 23.16 -25.45 -16.95
N ALA A 88 22.73 -26.67 -16.64
CA ALA A 88 22.44 -27.69 -17.64
C ALA A 88 21.22 -27.31 -18.51
N ASP A 89 20.18 -26.73 -17.92
CA ASP A 89 18.97 -26.32 -18.65
C ASP A 89 19.24 -25.07 -19.49
N VAL A 90 20.05 -24.13 -18.99
CA VAL A 90 20.52 -22.98 -19.78
C VAL A 90 21.34 -23.46 -20.99
N ARG A 91 22.29 -24.39 -20.79
CA ARG A 91 23.08 -24.97 -21.90
C ARG A 91 22.19 -25.69 -22.91
N ARG A 92 21.17 -26.43 -22.45
CA ARG A 92 20.22 -27.13 -23.32
C ARG A 92 19.38 -26.14 -24.14
N ALA A 93 18.89 -25.06 -23.53
CA ALA A 93 18.14 -24.02 -24.22
C ALA A 93 18.99 -23.32 -25.29
N LEU A 94 20.24 -22.97 -24.98
CA LEU A 94 21.17 -22.38 -25.95
C LEU A 94 21.49 -23.32 -27.12
N ALA A 95 21.69 -24.61 -26.83
CA ALA A 95 21.92 -25.63 -27.86
C ALA A 95 20.69 -25.85 -28.76
N ALA A 96 19.47 -25.72 -28.21
CA ALA A 96 18.23 -25.82 -28.97
C ALA A 96 18.04 -24.61 -29.91
N LEU A 97 18.41 -23.40 -29.48
CA LEU A 97 18.35 -22.18 -30.29
C LEU A 97 19.42 -22.14 -31.39
N SER A 98 20.55 -22.82 -31.18
CA SER A 98 21.68 -22.85 -32.12
C SER A 98 21.53 -23.91 -33.21
N ARG A 99 20.52 -24.79 -33.13
CA ARG A 99 20.18 -25.69 -34.23
C ARG A 99 19.30 -24.92 -35.22
N PRO A 100 19.71 -24.76 -36.49
CA PRO A 100 18.80 -24.29 -37.51
C PRO A 100 17.60 -25.25 -37.52
N THR A 101 16.39 -24.71 -37.41
CA THR A 101 15.19 -25.48 -37.71
C THR A 101 15.34 -26.02 -39.12
N ALA A 102 15.63 -27.31 -39.25
CA ALA A 102 15.67 -27.98 -40.52
C ALA A 102 14.25 -27.93 -41.10
N ALA A 103 14.07 -27.05 -42.08
CA ALA A 103 12.91 -27.03 -42.97
C ALA A 103 13.12 -28.06 -44.08
#